data_AF-A0A7V9AFG7-F1
#
_entry.id   AF-A0A7V9AFG7-F1
#
_cell.length_a   1.000
_cell.length_b   1.000
_cell.length_c   1.000
_cell.angle_alpha   90.00
_cell.angle_beta   90.00
_cell.angle_gamma   90.00
#
_symmetry.space_group_name_H-M   'P 1'
#
loop_
_entity.id
_entity.type
_entity.pdbx_description
1 polymer ?
#
loop_
_entity_poly.entity_id
_entity_poly.type
_entity_poly.pdbx_seq_one_letter_code
_entity_poly.pdbx_strand_id
1 'polypeptide(L)'
;MSERLLIKTPSNILAFVATIAEVEKLALDLSESQRAVLAAHLLGSLPSVLHDEDEGIAEAQRRDAELDANPSSGISLEQLDRQIERRRRS
;
A
#
# COMPACT_ATOMS: atom_id res chain seq x y z
N MET A 1 -14.63 -61.43 -17.51
CA MET A 1 -13.33 -60.79 -17.26
C MET A 1 -13.49 -59.30 -17.48
N SER A 2 -13.47 -58.51 -16.40
CA SER A 2 -13.61 -57.06 -16.47
C SER A 2 -12.71 -56.48 -15.39
N GLU A 3 -11.59 -55.89 -15.79
CA GLU A 3 -10.79 -55.03 -14.92
C GLU A 3 -10.69 -53.67 -15.61
N ARG A 4 -11.47 -52.72 -15.10
CA ARG A 4 -11.30 -51.30 -15.40
C ARG A 4 -10.09 -50.81 -14.60
N LEU A 5 -9.03 -50.42 -15.32
CA LEU A 5 -7.86 -49.78 -14.75
C LEU A 5 -8.25 -48.35 -14.31
N LEU A 6 -8.41 -48.16 -13.01
CA LEU A 6 -8.66 -46.85 -12.40
C LEU A 6 -7.31 -46.10 -12.32
N ILE A 7 -7.02 -45.26 -13.31
CA ILE A 7 -5.86 -44.36 -13.27
C ILE A 7 -6.15 -43.28 -12.21
N LYS A 8 -5.57 -43.47 -11.03
CA LYS A 8 -5.65 -42.52 -9.91
C LYS A 8 -4.55 -41.48 -10.11
N THR A 9 -4.91 -40.32 -10.65
CA THR A 9 -3.99 -39.16 -10.68
C THR A 9 -3.82 -38.64 -9.25
N PRO A 10 -2.59 -38.48 -8.72
CA PRO A 10 -2.42 -37.67 -7.53
C PRO A 10 -2.53 -36.20 -7.93
N SER A 11 -3.74 -35.64 -7.76
CA SER A 11 -3.90 -34.21 -7.55
C SER A 11 -3.25 -33.85 -6.22
N ASN A 12 -2.02 -33.34 -6.26
CA ASN A 12 -1.43 -32.56 -5.18
C ASN A 12 -0.38 -31.64 -5.78
N ILE A 13 -0.84 -30.60 -6.48
CA ILE A 13 -0.04 -29.40 -6.65
C ILE A 13 -0.05 -28.72 -5.28
N LEU A 14 0.88 -29.11 -4.41
CA LEU A 14 1.27 -28.31 -3.27
C LEU A 14 1.83 -27.00 -3.84
N ALA A 15 0.99 -25.97 -3.91
CA ALA A 15 1.45 -24.63 -4.26
C ALA A 15 2.44 -24.18 -3.19
N PHE A 16 3.73 -24.18 -3.52
CA PHE A 16 4.77 -23.62 -2.66
C PHE A 16 4.60 -22.11 -2.64
N VAL A 17 4.08 -21.57 -1.54
CA VAL A 17 4.10 -20.13 -1.28
C VAL A 17 5.48 -19.82 -0.73
N ALA A 18 6.25 -19.01 -1.47
CA ALA A 18 7.54 -18.53 -0.99
C ALA A 18 7.37 -17.77 0.33
N THR A 19 8.27 -17.99 1.27
CA THR A 19 8.31 -17.24 2.53
C THR A 19 8.72 -15.79 2.28
N ILE A 20 8.38 -14.88 3.20
CA ILE A 20 8.77 -13.47 3.10
C ILE A 20 10.30 -13.31 2.97
N ALA A 21 11.08 -14.09 3.74
CA ALA A 21 12.54 -14.05 3.69
C ALA A 21 13.10 -14.49 2.31
N GLU A 22 12.46 -15.47 1.67
CA GLU A 22 12.85 -15.89 0.31
C GLU A 22 12.51 -14.82 -0.73
N VAL A 23 11.34 -14.16 -0.60
CA VAL A 23 10.95 -13.05 -1.47
C VAL A 23 11.90 -11.85 -1.31
N GLU A 24 12.25 -11.50 -0.06
CA GLU A 24 13.19 -10.42 0.24
C GLU A 24 14.56 -10.68 -0.37
N LYS A 25 15.10 -11.89 -0.19
CA LYS A 25 16.38 -12.28 -0.79
C LYS A 25 16.35 -12.13 -2.31
N LEU A 26 15.32 -12.65 -2.97
CA LEU A 26 15.17 -12.56 -4.43
C LEU A 26 15.03 -11.11 -4.90
N ALA A 27 14.32 -10.27 -4.14
CA ALA A 27 14.20 -8.85 -4.44
C ALA A 27 15.55 -8.14 -4.32
N LEU A 28 16.37 -8.45 -3.30
CA LEU A 28 17.68 -7.83 -3.10
C LEU A 28 18.71 -8.22 -4.18
N ASP A 29 18.55 -9.37 -4.83
CA ASP A 29 19.38 -9.79 -5.97
C ASP A 29 19.08 -9.00 -7.27
N LEU A 30 17.98 -8.24 -7.33
CA LEU A 30 17.64 -7.38 -8.48
C LEU A 30 18.47 -6.10 -8.50
N SER A 31 18.65 -5.50 -9.69
CA SER A 31 19.20 -4.14 -9.80
C SER A 31 18.30 -3.10 -9.13
N GLU A 32 18.84 -1.95 -8.77
CA GLU A 32 18.08 -0.88 -8.08
C GLU A 32 16.82 -0.46 -8.85
N SER A 33 16.93 -0.28 -10.17
CA SER A 33 15.80 0.03 -11.06
C SER A 33 14.71 -1.05 -10.99
N GLN A 34 15.08 -2.32 -11.08
CA GLN A 34 14.13 -3.44 -11.03
C GLN A 34 13.49 -3.57 -9.65
N ARG A 35 14.25 -3.33 -8.57
CA ARG A 35 13.70 -3.28 -7.20
C ARG A 35 12.67 -2.16 -7.05
N ALA A 36 12.94 -0.98 -7.59
CA ALA A 36 12.01 0.15 -7.52
C ALA A 36 10.68 -0.18 -8.23
N VAL A 37 10.75 -0.80 -9.41
CA VAL A 37 9.57 -1.26 -10.15
C VAL A 37 8.80 -2.33 -9.36
N LEU A 38 9.50 -3.31 -8.79
CA LEU A 38 8.88 -4.35 -7.96
C LEU A 38 8.21 -3.75 -6.72
N ALA A 39 8.87 -2.82 -6.04
CA ALA A 39 8.32 -2.13 -4.86
C ALA A 39 7.04 -1.35 -5.21
N ALA A 40 7.02 -0.64 -6.34
CA ALA A 40 5.83 0.07 -6.82
C ALA A 40 4.66 -0.90 -7.10
N HIS A 41 4.93 -2.04 -7.74
CA HIS A 41 3.90 -3.06 -7.98
C HIS A 41 3.37 -3.67 -6.69
N LEU A 42 4.25 -4.01 -5.74
CA LEU A 42 3.83 -4.56 -4.45
C LEU A 42 2.98 -3.55 -3.68
N LEU A 43 3.40 -2.29 -3.62
CA LEU A 43 2.64 -1.22 -2.97
C LEU A 43 1.27 -1.02 -3.63
N GLY A 44 1.22 -1.03 -4.97
CA GLY A 44 -0.03 -0.89 -5.73
C GLY A 44 -0.96 -2.12 -5.66
N SER A 45 -0.46 -3.28 -5.20
CA SER A 45 -1.26 -4.49 -5.00
C SER A 45 -2.01 -4.50 -3.66
N LEU A 46 -1.62 -3.62 -2.74
CA LEU A 46 -2.27 -3.49 -1.44
C LEU A 46 -3.62 -2.77 -1.61
N PRO A 47 -4.63 -3.08 -0.78
CA PRO A 47 -5.85 -2.28 -0.72
C PRO A 47 -5.51 -0.80 -0.49
N SER A 48 -6.22 0.10 -1.16
CA SER A 48 -6.04 1.55 -0.98
C SER A 48 -6.42 2.03 0.43
N VAL A 49 -7.04 1.18 1.24
CA VAL A 49 -7.28 1.43 2.65
C VAL A 49 -5.98 1.14 3.40
N LEU A 50 -5.20 2.20 3.61
CA LEU A 50 -4.20 2.22 4.67
C LEU A 50 -4.98 2.08 5.98
N HIS A 51 -5.12 0.84 6.47
CA HIS A 51 -5.53 0.61 7.84
C HIS A 51 -4.35 1.04 8.73
N ASP A 52 -4.21 2.35 8.94
CA ASP A 52 -3.52 2.82 10.12
C ASP A 52 -4.23 2.17 11.32
N GLU A 53 -3.49 1.66 12.31
CA GLU A 53 -4.05 0.95 13.47
C GLU A 53 -5.13 1.78 14.19
N ASP A 54 -5.07 3.10 14.03
CA ASP A 54 -5.97 4.09 14.59
C ASP A 54 -6.74 4.91 13.54
N GLU A 55 -6.79 4.46 12.27
CA GLU A 55 -7.40 5.18 11.14
C GLU A 55 -6.87 6.63 10.96
N GLY A 56 -5.65 6.92 11.44
CA GLY A 56 -5.04 8.24 11.37
C GLY A 56 -5.53 9.21 12.45
N ILE A 57 -6.20 8.72 13.51
CA ILE A 57 -6.74 9.55 14.60
C ILE A 57 -5.61 10.22 15.40
N ALA A 58 -4.56 9.48 15.78
CA ALA A 58 -3.45 10.07 16.53
C ALA A 58 -2.73 11.15 15.72
N GLU A 59 -2.64 10.96 14.39
CA GLU A 59 -2.10 11.99 13.51
C GLU A 59 -2.98 13.23 13.47
N ALA A 60 -4.29 13.06 13.31
CA ALA A 60 -5.23 14.18 13.31
C ALA A 60 -5.15 14.98 14.62
N GLN A 61 -5.09 14.30 15.77
CA GLN A 61 -4.93 14.94 17.09
C GLN A 61 -3.61 15.70 17.22
N ARG A 62 -2.51 15.12 16.73
CA ARG A 62 -1.21 15.78 16.74
C ARG A 62 -1.22 17.07 15.91
N ARG A 63 -1.77 17.01 14.70
CA ARG A 63 -1.86 18.19 13.82
C ARG A 63 -2.79 19.28 14.38
N ASP A 64 -3.87 18.88 15.06
CA ASP A 64 -4.78 19.81 15.74
C ASP A 64 -4.04 20.56 16.86
N ALA A 65 -3.33 19.83 17.72
CA ALA A 65 -2.51 20.42 18.79
C ALA A 65 -1.38 21.32 18.26
N GLU A 66 -0.73 20.95 17.16
CA GLU A 66 0.29 21.78 16.49
C GLU A 66 -0.31 23.09 15.94
N LEU A 67 -1.53 23.02 15.38
CA LEU A 67 -2.22 24.19 14.84
C LEU A 67 -2.69 25.14 15.96
N ASP A 68 -3.16 24.59 17.07
CA ASP A 68 -3.50 25.37 18.28
C ASP A 68 -2.26 26.05 18.87
N ALA A 69 -1.13 25.36 18.92
CA ALA A 69 0.13 25.90 19.42
C ALA A 69 0.72 26.99 18.49
N ASN A 70 0.52 26.86 17.18
CA ASN A 70 0.97 27.83 16.20
C ASN A 70 -0.08 28.10 15.11
N PRO A 71 -1.06 29.00 15.36
CA PRO A 71 -2.13 29.30 14.40
C PRO A 71 -1.61 29.90 13.08
N SER A 72 -0.42 30.50 13.09
CA SER A 72 0.22 31.06 11.88
C SER A 72 0.72 29.99 10.90
N SER A 73 0.82 28.73 11.34
CA SER A 73 1.16 27.60 10.46
C SER A 73 0.00 27.20 9.53
N GLY A 74 -1.22 27.63 9.83
CA GLY A 74 -2.42 27.38 9.04
C GLY A 74 -2.84 28.55 8.16
N ILE A 75 -3.88 28.32 7.38
CA ILE A 75 -4.62 29.36 6.66
C ILE A 75 -6.09 29.28 7.04
N SER A 76 -6.78 30.41 7.02
CA SER A 76 -8.23 30.42 7.21
C SER A 76 -8.94 29.74 6.04
N LEU A 77 -10.17 29.28 6.28
CA LEU A 77 -11.02 28.71 5.23
C LEU A 77 -11.19 29.68 4.05
N GLU A 78 -11.38 30.97 4.33
CA GLU A 78 -11.46 32.01 3.31
C GLU A 78 -10.17 32.16 2.48
N GLN A 79 -9.00 32.01 3.13
CA GLN A 79 -7.72 32.03 2.42
C GLN A 79 -7.58 30.79 1.51
N LEU A 80 -8.03 29.62 1.98
CA LEU A 80 -8.05 28.39 1.19
C LEU A 80 -8.97 28.54 -0.04
N ASP A 81 -10.20 29.04 0.15
CA ASP A 81 -11.18 29.24 -0.92
C ASP A 81 -10.62 30.15 -2.02
N ARG A 82 -10.02 31.28 -1.63
CA ARG A 82 -9.36 32.20 -2.58
C ARG A 82 -8.26 31.52 -3.39
N GLN A 83 -7.48 30.61 -2.78
CA GLN A 83 -6.43 29.88 -3.49
C GLN A 83 -7.01 28.88 -4.49
N ILE A 84 -8.06 28.15 -4.10
CA ILE A 84 -8.75 27.19 -4.98
C ILE A 84 -9.35 27.91 -6.18
N GLU A 85 -10.04 29.04 -5.97
CA GLU A 85 -10.59 29.83 -7.07
C GLU A 85 -9.52 30.35 -8.03
N ARG A 86 -8.38 30.81 -7.51
CA ARG A 86 -7.25 31.26 -8.35
C ARG A 86 -6.74 30.13 -9.24
N ARG A 87 -6.57 28.92 -8.69
CA ARG A 87 -6.14 27.74 -9.46
C ARG A 87 -7.13 27.33 -10.55
N ARG A 88 -8.44 27.51 -10.32
CA ARG A 88 -9.47 27.21 -11.34
C ARG A 88 -9.50 28.21 -12.50
N ARG A 89 -8.94 29.42 -12.31
CA ARG A 89 -8.91 30.49 -13.31
C ARG A 89 -7.59 30.56 -14.10
N SER A 90 -6.57 29.76 -13.74
CA SER A 90 -5.32 29.62 -14.49
C SER A 90 -5.39 28.43 -15.44
#